data_AF-A0A699TAJ9-F1
#
_entry.id   AF-A0A699TAJ9-F1
#
_cell.length_a   1.000
_cell.length_b   1.000
_cell.length_c   1.000
_cell.angle_alpha   90.00
_cell.angle_beta   90.00
_cell.angle_gamma   90.00
#
_symmetry.space_group_name_H-M   'P 1'
#
loop_
_entity.id
_entity.type
_entity.pdbx_description
1 polymer ?
#
loop_
_entity_poly.entity_id
_entity_poly.type
_entity_poly.pdbx_seq_one_letter_code
_entity_poly.pdbx_strand_id
1 'polypeptide(L)'
;MSITPGASTPSSSIQNSFNYDVFLSFRGEDTRKNFVDHLYQALKQKSIVTYKDDENIKQGKMISDELIEAIEDSKFIIIVFSKNYASSSWCLEELVKIMD
;
A
#
# COMPACT_ATOMS: atom_id res chain seq x y z
N MET A 1 -10.60 44.67 -35.57
CA MET A 1 -10.82 43.24 -35.25
C MET A 1 -9.86 42.87 -34.13
N SER A 2 -10.33 42.89 -32.89
CA SER A 2 -9.53 42.50 -31.72
C SER A 2 -9.78 41.02 -31.46
N ILE A 3 -8.74 40.19 -31.60
CA ILE A 3 -8.80 38.77 -31.28
C ILE A 3 -8.61 38.64 -29.76
N THR A 4 -9.65 38.19 -29.06
CA THR A 4 -9.57 37.81 -27.65
C THR A 4 -8.81 36.49 -27.52
N PRO A 5 -7.84 36.34 -26.58
CA PRO A 5 -7.23 35.06 -26.32
C PRO A 5 -8.27 34.15 -25.66
N GLY A 6 -8.48 32.96 -26.21
CA GLY A 6 -9.33 31.94 -25.60
C GLY A 6 -8.82 31.59 -24.21
N ALA A 7 -9.67 31.75 -23.20
CA ALA A 7 -9.38 31.34 -21.84
C ALA A 7 -9.09 29.83 -21.83
N SER A 8 -7.87 29.46 -21.44
CA SER A 8 -7.49 28.07 -21.23
C SER A 8 -8.11 27.63 -19.91
N THR A 9 -9.10 26.75 -19.96
CA THR A 9 -9.69 26.12 -18.78
C THR A 9 -8.60 25.30 -18.08
N PRO A 10 -8.32 25.51 -16.79
CA PRO A 10 -7.44 24.61 -16.06
C PRO A 10 -8.15 23.26 -16.02
N SER A 11 -7.59 22.25 -16.69
CA SER A 11 -7.97 20.87 -16.41
C SER A 11 -7.45 20.56 -15.02
N SER A 12 -8.31 20.66 -14.01
CA SER A 12 -8.01 20.11 -12.69
C SER A 12 -8.01 18.60 -12.85
N SER A 13 -6.86 18.01 -13.15
CA SER A 13 -6.66 16.59 -12.92
C SER A 13 -6.85 16.38 -11.43
N ILE A 14 -7.97 15.77 -11.04
CA ILE A 14 -8.11 15.21 -9.70
C ILE A 14 -7.08 14.09 -9.64
N GLN A 15 -5.85 14.43 -9.27
CA GLN A 15 -4.93 13.40 -8.82
C GLN A 15 -5.48 13.00 -7.46
N ASN A 16 -6.10 11.82 -7.37
CA ASN A 16 -6.25 11.17 -6.08
C ASN A 16 -4.85 11.13 -5.47
N SER A 17 -4.64 11.92 -4.43
CA SER A 17 -3.35 12.05 -3.77
C SER A 17 -3.20 10.86 -2.85
N PHE A 18 -2.83 9.71 -3.42
CA PHE A 18 -2.42 8.55 -2.63
C PHE A 18 -1.17 8.95 -1.83
N ASN A 19 -1.20 8.74 -0.51
CA ASN A 19 -0.02 8.93 0.33
C ASN A 19 1.06 7.86 0.07
N TYR A 20 0.67 6.71 -0.50
CA TYR A 20 1.57 5.62 -0.82
C TYR A 20 1.42 5.17 -2.29
N ASP A 21 2.54 4.88 -2.93
CA ASP A 21 2.55 4.20 -4.22
C ASP A 21 2.17 2.71 -4.06
N VAL A 22 2.64 2.08 -2.98
CA VAL A 22 2.48 0.64 -2.75
C VAL A 22 2.10 0.34 -1.29
N PHE A 23 1.08 -0.48 -1.10
CA PHE A 23 0.84 -1.24 0.12
C PHE A 23 1.50 -2.61 0.00
N LEU A 24 2.36 -2.98 0.95
CA LEU A 24 3.05 -4.27 0.96
C LEU A 24 2.58 -5.13 2.13
N SER A 25 1.71 -6.12 1.86
CA SER A 25 1.22 -7.13 2.81
C SER A 25 2.11 -8.38 2.77
N PHE A 26 2.46 -8.90 3.94
CA PHE A 26 3.27 -10.10 4.08
C PHE A 26 3.15 -10.71 5.48
N ARG A 27 3.37 -12.03 5.57
CA ARG A 27 3.54 -12.67 6.88
C ARG A 27 4.93 -12.32 7.44
N GLY A 28 4.95 -11.48 8.47
CA GLY A 28 6.19 -11.00 9.09
C GLY A 28 7.13 -12.11 9.55
N GLU A 29 6.59 -13.16 10.17
CA GLU A 29 7.37 -14.29 10.68
C GLU A 29 8.13 -15.05 9.57
N ASP A 30 7.52 -15.17 8.39
CA ASP A 30 8.09 -15.96 7.30
C ASP A 30 9.11 -15.17 6.48
N THR A 31 8.84 -13.88 6.25
CA THR A 31 9.50 -13.15 5.15
C THR A 31 10.18 -11.83 5.50
N ARG A 32 9.92 -11.27 6.71
CA ARG A 32 10.36 -9.91 7.09
C ARG A 32 11.84 -9.63 6.85
N LYS A 33 12.70 -10.59 7.20
CA LYS A 33 14.17 -10.45 7.19
C LYS A 33 14.83 -11.03 5.94
N ASN A 34 14.05 -11.48 4.95
CA ASN A 34 14.56 -12.10 3.73
C ASN A 34 14.01 -11.39 2.48
N PHE A 35 13.16 -12.06 1.71
CA PHE A 35 12.54 -11.56 0.49
C PHE A 35 11.88 -10.19 0.66
N VAL A 36 11.08 -9.98 1.70
CA VAL A 36 10.38 -8.71 1.91
C VAL A 36 11.33 -7.57 2.22
N ASP A 37 12.43 -7.83 2.94
CA ASP A 37 13.44 -6.80 3.19
C ASP A 37 14.09 -6.34 1.87
N HIS A 38 14.52 -7.29 1.05
CA HIS A 38 15.09 -6.98 -0.26
C HIS A 38 14.12 -6.26 -1.19
N LEU A 39 12.85 -6.70 -1.23
CA LEU A 39 11.80 -6.06 -2.03
C LEU A 39 11.57 -4.62 -1.57
N TYR A 40 11.43 -4.40 -0.26
CA TYR A 40 11.22 -3.06 0.30
C TYR A 40 12.40 -2.13 0.00
N GLN A 41 13.64 -2.61 0.16
CA GLN A 41 14.83 -1.82 -0.19
C GLN A 41 14.87 -1.48 -1.69
N ALA A 42 14.51 -2.41 -2.57
CA ALA A 42 14.47 -2.18 -4.00
C ALA A 42 13.42 -1.12 -4.39
N LEU A 43 12.21 -1.19 -3.80
CA LEU A 43 11.17 -0.17 -3.99
C LEU A 43 11.65 1.21 -3.52
N LYS A 44 12.26 1.27 -2.33
CA LYS A 44 12.82 2.50 -1.78
C LYS A 44 13.92 3.10 -2.65
N GLN A 45 14.82 2.27 -3.19
CA GLN A 45 15.88 2.70 -4.12
C GLN A 45 15.32 3.29 -5.42
N LYS A 46 14.10 2.93 -5.80
CA LYS A 46 13.37 3.48 -6.95
C LYS A 46 12.47 4.67 -6.58
N SER A 47 12.59 5.18 -5.36
CA SER A 47 11.76 6.27 -4.83
C SER A 47 10.26 5.96 -4.85
N ILE A 48 9.90 4.68 -4.71
CA ILE A 48 8.50 4.23 -4.59
C ILE A 48 8.11 4.28 -3.12
N VAL A 49 7.15 5.14 -2.77
CA VAL A 49 6.67 5.33 -1.40
C VAL A 49 5.83 4.12 -1.00
N THR A 50 6.34 3.31 -0.07
CA THR A 50 5.74 2.00 0.26
C THR A 50 5.33 1.95 1.73
N TYR A 51 4.06 1.66 2.00
CA TYR A 51 3.59 1.23 3.32
C TYR A 51 3.97 -0.24 3.52
N LYS A 52 4.83 -0.52 4.51
CA LYS A 52 5.30 -1.89 4.82
C LYS A 52 4.51 -2.41 6.01
N ASP A 53 3.53 -3.28 5.74
CA ASP A 53 2.63 -3.77 6.77
C ASP A 53 3.26 -4.90 7.59
N ASP A 54 3.93 -4.52 8.68
CA ASP A 54 4.75 -5.44 9.45
C ASP A 54 4.01 -6.07 10.64
N GLU A 55 3.29 -7.17 10.39
CA GLU A 55 2.35 -7.79 11.33
C GLU A 55 2.91 -8.10 12.73
N ASN A 56 4.16 -8.56 12.90
CA ASN A 56 4.63 -8.88 14.27
C ASN A 56 4.88 -7.62 15.13
N ILE A 57 4.77 -6.40 14.58
CA ILE A 57 4.80 -5.17 15.37
C ILE A 57 3.39 -4.84 15.91
N LYS A 58 2.33 -5.32 15.25
CA LYS A 58 0.93 -4.97 15.53
C LYS A 58 0.20 -5.96 16.46
N GLN A 59 0.93 -6.86 17.15
CA GLN A 59 0.33 -7.88 18.02
C GLN A 59 -0.64 -7.28 19.05
N GLY A 60 -1.94 -7.56 18.88
CA GLY A 60 -2.95 -7.42 19.94
C GLY A 60 -4.02 -6.33 19.77
N LYS A 61 -4.16 -5.69 18.60
CA LYS A 61 -5.29 -4.78 18.33
C LYS A 61 -6.12 -5.31 17.16
N MET A 62 -7.40 -4.96 17.08
CA MET A 62 -8.22 -5.16 15.86
C MET A 62 -7.50 -4.54 14.64
N ILE A 63 -7.88 -4.93 13.42
CA ILE A 63 -7.46 -4.21 12.19
C ILE A 63 -7.54 -2.72 12.48
N SER A 64 -6.38 -2.05 12.49
CA SER A 64 -6.32 -0.64 12.86
C SER A 64 -6.94 0.19 11.77
N ASP A 65 -7.62 1.27 12.13
CA ASP A 65 -8.10 2.27 11.14
C ASP A 65 -6.95 2.75 10.25
N GLU A 66 -5.74 2.88 10.80
CA GLU A 66 -4.50 3.18 10.06
C GLU A 66 -4.18 2.16 8.95
N LEU A 67 -4.53 0.89 9.15
CA LEU A 67 -4.29 -0.16 8.16
C LEU A 67 -5.26 -0.03 7.00
N ILE A 68 -6.53 0.21 7.30
CA ILE A 68 -7.58 0.42 6.30
C ILE A 68 -7.26 1.69 5.50
N GLU A 69 -6.91 2.77 6.19
CA GLU A 69 -6.49 4.02 5.57
C GLU A 69 -5.27 3.79 4.66
N ALA A 70 -4.25 3.06 5.11
CA ALA A 70 -3.10 2.75 4.28
C ALA A 70 -3.43 1.92 3.03
N ILE A 71 -4.44 1.03 3.09
CA ILE A 71 -4.92 0.26 1.93
C ILE A 71 -5.63 1.19 0.94
N GLU A 72 -6.58 2.00 1.42
CA GLU A 72 -7.36 2.94 0.59
C GLU A 72 -6.48 4.04 -0.03
N ASP A 73 -5.44 4.44 0.69
CA ASP A 73 -4.54 5.53 0.34
C ASP A 73 -3.25 5.04 -0.37
N SER A 74 -3.29 3.79 -0.85
CA SER A 74 -2.26 3.18 -1.68
C SER A 74 -2.70 2.99 -3.13
N LYS A 75 -1.82 3.34 -4.07
CA LYS A 75 -2.10 3.18 -5.52
C LYS A 75 -2.05 1.73 -6.00
N PHE A 76 -1.15 0.92 -5.43
CA PHE A 76 -0.97 -0.49 -5.77
C PHE A 76 -0.85 -1.32 -4.51
N ILE A 77 -1.25 -2.59 -4.59
CA ILE A 77 -1.16 -3.54 -3.49
C ILE A 77 -0.30 -4.73 -3.93
N ILE A 78 0.73 -5.05 -3.14
CA ILE A 78 1.58 -6.22 -3.32
C ILE A 78 1.37 -7.14 -2.12
N ILE A 79 0.93 -8.37 -2.38
CA ILE A 79 0.77 -9.41 -1.36
C ILE A 79 1.87 -10.47 -1.58
N VAL A 80 2.66 -10.72 -0.54
CA VAL A 80 3.69 -11.76 -0.53
C VAL A 80 3.16 -13.01 0.17
N PHE A 81 2.68 -13.97 -0.62
CA PHE A 81 2.25 -15.26 -0.09
C PHE A 81 3.45 -16.12 0.32
N SER A 82 3.46 -16.57 1.56
CA SER A 82 4.43 -17.48 2.15
C SER A 82 3.77 -18.76 2.64
N LYS A 83 4.57 -19.76 3.02
CA LYS A 83 4.08 -21.08 3.42
C LYS A 83 3.04 -21.02 4.54
N ASN A 84 3.20 -20.12 5.51
CA ASN A 84 2.30 -20.01 6.66
C ASN A 84 1.40 -18.77 6.59
N TYR A 85 1.30 -18.11 5.43
CA TYR A 85 0.48 -16.91 5.27
C TYR A 85 -0.99 -17.18 5.64
N ALA A 86 -1.60 -18.19 5.01
CA ALA A 86 -2.98 -18.58 5.28
C ALA A 86 -3.20 -19.26 6.64
N SER A 87 -2.13 -19.54 7.40
CA SER A 87 -2.23 -20.03 8.78
C SER A 87 -2.46 -18.91 9.79
N SER A 88 -2.26 -17.66 9.38
CA SER A 88 -2.55 -16.47 10.17
C SER A 88 -3.95 -15.98 9.84
N SER A 89 -4.88 -16.03 10.80
CA SER A 89 -6.22 -15.45 10.63
C SER A 89 -6.12 -13.96 10.30
N TRP A 90 -5.15 -13.28 10.87
CA TRP A 90 -4.85 -11.88 10.61
C TRP A 90 -4.51 -11.62 9.13
N CYS A 91 -3.61 -12.40 8.52
CA CYS A 91 -3.30 -12.27 7.09
C CYS A 91 -4.55 -12.43 6.22
N LEU A 92 -5.47 -13.33 6.61
CA LEU A 92 -6.69 -13.58 5.86
C LEU A 92 -7.72 -12.46 6.03
N GLU A 93 -7.84 -11.89 7.23
CA GLU A 93 -8.71 -10.74 7.48
C GLU A 93 -8.24 -9.51 6.69
N GLU A 94 -6.94 -9.26 6.63
CA GLU A 94 -6.35 -8.23 5.76
C GLU A 94 -6.62 -8.50 4.28
N LEU A 95 -6.44 -9.75 3.84
CA LEU A 95 -6.66 -10.13 2.45
C LEU A 95 -8.11 -9.87 2.02
N VAL A 96 -9.09 -10.17 2.88
CA VAL A 96 -10.50 -9.86 2.61
C VAL A 96 -10.70 -8.34 2.44
N LYS A 97 -10.08 -7.52 3.29
CA LYS A 97 -10.17 -6.05 3.17
C LYS A 97 -9.52 -5.48 1.93
N ILE A 98 -8.44 -6.09 1.46
CA ILE A 98 -7.77 -5.73 0.21
C ILE A 98 -8.64 -6.07 -1.01
N MET A 99 -9.48 -7.10 -0.91
CA MET A 99 -10.26 -7.63 -2.04
C MET A 99 -11.69 -7.09 -2.14
N ASP A 100 -12.20 -6.43 -1.10
CA ASP A 100 -13.50 -5.73 -1.08
C ASP A 100 -13.49 -4.48 -1.99
#